data_AF-A0A9P6ZIQ4-F1
#
_entry.id   AF-A0A9P6ZIQ4-F1
#
_cell.length_a   1.000
_cell.length_b   1.000
_cell.length_c   1.000
_cell.angle_alpha   90.00
_cell.angle_beta   90.00
_cell.angle_gamma   90.00
#
_symmetry.space_group_name_H-M   'P 1'
#
loop_
_entity.id
_entity.type
_entity.pdbx_description
1 polymer ?
#
loop_
_entity_poly.entity_id
_entity_poly.type
_entity_poly.pdbx_seq_one_letter_code
_entity_poly.pdbx_strand_id
1 'polypeptide(L)'
;VRAMPEVLPGRGRKPGSPAKFDMALISNGIQPRTLEGDCQKIDVDILLGMRVGQVRVIFTLPRQFGTYSRALAYIEWFTPLREPDRSSGLHHVSRSTR
;
A
#
# COMPACT_ATOMS: atom_id res chain seq x y z
N VAL A 1 7.07 4.76 -2.10
CA VAL A 1 6.40 5.30 -3.30
C VAL A 1 7.09 6.60 -3.68
N ARG A 2 7.50 6.81 -4.94
CA ARG A 2 8.10 8.09 -5.35
C ARG A 2 7.02 8.93 -6.04
N ALA A 3 6.64 10.04 -5.41
CA ALA A 3 5.95 11.10 -6.12
C ALA A 3 6.98 11.84 -6.97
N MET A 4 6.68 12.03 -8.25
CA MET A 4 7.46 12.93 -9.12
C MET A 4 6.71 14.27 -9.15
N PRO A 5 7.39 15.40 -8.89
CA PRO A 5 6.77 16.70 -9.02
C PRO A 5 6.37 16.95 -10.47
N GLU A 6 5.33 17.77 -10.65
CA GLU A 6 4.97 18.27 -11.98
C GLU A 6 6.14 19.08 -12.56
N VAL A 7 6.59 18.69 -13.75
CA VAL A 7 7.68 19.38 -14.46
C VAL A 7 7.06 20.29 -15.51
N LEU A 8 7.40 21.58 -15.44
CA LEU A 8 6.98 22.56 -16.45
C LEU A 8 7.46 22.11 -17.85
N PRO A 9 6.57 22.03 -18.85
CA PRO A 9 6.96 21.54 -20.17
C PRO A 9 7.90 22.53 -20.88
N GLY A 10 9.03 22.03 -21.38
CA GLY A 10 9.79 22.71 -22.44
C GLY A 10 9.03 22.67 -23.77
N ARG A 11 9.44 23.49 -24.76
CA ARG A 11 8.78 23.53 -26.08
C ARG A 11 8.67 22.11 -26.67
N GLY A 12 7.43 21.67 -26.94
CA GLY A 12 7.13 20.39 -27.58
C GLY A 12 6.87 19.20 -26.64
N ARG A 13 7.02 19.35 -25.32
CA ARG A 13 6.69 18.27 -24.36
C ARG A 13 5.26 18.45 -23.84
N LYS A 14 4.49 17.34 -23.74
CA LYS A 14 3.22 17.34 -23.00
C LYS A 14 3.50 17.74 -21.53
N PRO A 15 2.62 18.54 -20.90
CA PRO A 15 2.75 18.85 -19.48
C PRO A 15 2.82 17.54 -18.68
N GLY A 16 3.68 17.53 -17.66
CA GLY A 16 3.78 16.37 -16.76
C GLY A 16 2.47 16.16 -16.02
N SER A 17 1.93 14.95 -16.03
CA SER A 17 0.80 14.60 -15.17
C SER A 17 1.32 13.93 -13.90
N PRO A 18 0.83 14.28 -12.70
CA PRO A 18 1.16 13.58 -11.47
C PRO A 18 0.90 12.08 -11.60
N ALA A 19 1.80 11.26 -11.06
CA ALA A 19 1.58 9.82 -10.99
C ALA A 19 0.43 9.53 -10.02
N LYS A 20 -0.64 8.89 -10.53
CA LYS A 20 -1.76 8.43 -9.71
C LYS A 20 -1.56 6.94 -9.40
N PHE A 21 -1.62 6.60 -8.12
CA PHE A 21 -1.49 5.23 -7.64
C PHE A 21 -2.64 4.93 -6.68
N ASP A 22 -3.38 3.86 -6.95
CA ASP A 22 -4.41 3.37 -6.05
C ASP A 22 -3.76 2.51 -4.96
N MET A 23 -3.56 3.12 -3.78
CA MET A 23 -2.89 2.48 -2.65
C MET A 23 -3.92 1.94 -1.67
N ALA A 24 -3.69 0.75 -1.15
CA ALA A 24 -4.54 0.11 -0.15
C ALA A 24 -3.70 -0.35 1.05
N LEU A 25 -4.28 -0.24 2.24
CA LEU A 25 -3.75 -0.79 3.48
C LEU A 25 -4.52 -2.08 3.78
N ILE A 26 -3.81 -3.20 3.89
CA ILE A 26 -4.38 -4.54 4.03
C ILE A 26 -3.92 -5.13 5.35
N SER A 27 -4.85 -5.65 6.14
CA SER A 27 -4.53 -6.42 7.35
C SER A 27 -4.15 -7.86 6.96
N ASN A 28 -3.05 -8.37 7.52
CA ASN A 28 -2.61 -9.74 7.26
C ASN A 28 -3.30 -10.77 8.20
N GLY A 29 -4.31 -10.36 8.97
CA GLY A 29 -5.00 -11.21 9.94
C GLY A 29 -4.22 -11.51 11.22
N ILE A 30 -3.04 -10.90 11.41
CA ILE A 30 -2.30 -10.96 12.68
C ILE A 30 -2.99 -10.00 13.64
N GLN A 31 -3.59 -10.52 14.70
CA GLN A 31 -4.17 -9.67 15.74
C GLN A 31 -3.05 -8.89 16.44
N PRO A 32 -3.17 -7.55 16.59
CA PRO A 32 -2.25 -6.79 17.42
C PRO A 32 -2.31 -7.36 18.84
N ARG A 33 -1.15 -7.53 19.47
CA ARG A 33 -1.12 -8.00 20.85
C ARG A 33 -1.43 -6.80 21.71
N THR A 34 -2.70 -6.64 22.10
CA THR A 34 -3.12 -5.61 23.04
C THR A 34 -2.28 -5.70 24.31
N LEU A 35 -1.23 -4.88 24.41
CA LEU A 35 -0.54 -4.62 25.65
C LEU A 35 -1.39 -3.56 26.35
N GLU A 36 -2.11 -4.00 27.38
CA GLU A 36 -2.89 -3.13 28.25
C GLU A 36 -1.98 -2.04 28.83
N GLY A 37 -2.38 -0.77 28.63
CA GLY A 37 -1.71 0.39 29.20
C GLY A 37 -0.69 1.04 28.25
N ASP A 38 -1.19 1.90 27.36
CA ASP A 38 -0.57 3.14 26.86
C ASP A 38 -1.22 3.49 25.51
N CYS A 39 -2.10 4.48 25.49
CA CYS A 39 -2.94 4.82 24.32
C CYS A 39 -2.14 5.13 23.04
N GLN A 40 -0.86 5.52 23.18
CA GLN A 40 0.02 5.87 22.07
C GLN A 40 0.79 4.67 21.48
N LYS A 41 0.88 3.54 22.20
CA LYS A 41 1.51 2.31 21.71
C LYS A 41 0.56 1.46 20.85
N ILE A 42 -0.75 1.65 21.02
CA ILE A 42 -1.80 0.88 20.34
C ILE A 42 -1.79 1.12 18.84
N ASP A 43 -1.61 2.37 18.38
CA ASP A 43 -1.65 2.71 16.95
C ASP A 43 -0.47 2.10 16.17
N VAL A 44 0.72 2.06 16.76
CA VAL A 44 1.91 1.47 16.14
C VAL A 44 1.77 -0.06 16.07
N ASP A 45 1.19 -0.68 17.10
CA ASP A 45 1.01 -2.14 17.15
C ASP A 45 -0.03 -2.64 16.13
N ILE A 46 -1.11 -1.89 15.90
CA ILE A 46 -2.10 -2.21 14.85
C ILE A 46 -1.44 -2.24 13.47
N LEU A 47 -0.52 -1.30 13.19
CA LEU A 47 0.14 -1.19 11.90
C LEU A 47 1.18 -2.29 11.66
N LEU A 48 1.80 -2.86 12.70
CA LEU A 48 2.76 -3.97 12.57
C LEU A 48 2.14 -5.24 11.97
N GLY A 49 0.81 -5.41 12.07
CA GLY A 49 0.04 -6.49 11.43
C GLY A 49 -0.43 -6.18 10.00
N MET A 50 -0.13 -4.99 9.47
CA MET A 50 -0.63 -4.51 8.19
C MET A 50 0.44 -4.46 7.10
N ARG A 51 -0.01 -4.46 5.85
CA ARG A 51 0.82 -4.34 4.65
C ARG A 51 0.20 -3.35 3.69
N VAL A 52 1.05 -2.61 3.00
CA VAL A 52 0.64 -1.72 1.91
C VAL A 52 0.68 -2.47 0.58
N GLY A 53 -0.34 -2.28 -0.25
CA GLY A 53 -0.38 -2.79 -1.62
C GLY A 53 -0.78 -1.69 -2.60
N GLN A 54 -0.30 -1.77 -3.83
CA GLN A 54 -0.82 -0.98 -4.93
C GLN A 54 -1.80 -1.82 -5.75
N VAL A 55 -3.04 -1.36 -5.86
CA VAL A 55 -4.05 -1.95 -6.74
C VAL A 55 -3.71 -1.55 -8.18
N ARG A 56 -3.54 -2.54 -9.05
CA ARG A 56 -3.26 -2.34 -10.48
C ARG A 56 -4.50 -2.47 -11.35
N VAL A 57 -5.37 -3.41 -11.00
CA VAL A 57 -6.65 -3.61 -11.69
C VAL A 57 -7.61 -4.37 -10.79
N ILE A 58 -8.90 -4.03 -10.88
CA ILE A 58 -10.02 -4.78 -10.31
C ILE A 58 -10.80 -5.38 -11.48
N PHE A 59 -11.07 -6.67 -11.45
CA PHE A 59 -11.66 -7.39 -12.59
C PHE A 59 -12.51 -8.59 -12.14
N THR A 60 -13.44 -8.99 -12.99
CA THR A 60 -14.15 -10.27 -12.87
C THR A 60 -13.46 -11.30 -13.75
N LEU A 61 -13.23 -12.50 -13.21
CA LEU A 61 -12.57 -13.55 -13.97
C LEU A 61 -13.60 -14.27 -14.87
N PRO A 62 -13.29 -14.50 -16.16
CA PRO A 62 -14.15 -15.29 -17.03
C PRO A 62 -14.41 -16.70 -16.47
N ARG A 63 -15.62 -17.23 -16.64
CA ARG A 63 -16.07 -18.48 -16.01
C ARG A 63 -15.17 -19.68 -16.31
N GLN A 64 -14.54 -19.71 -17.48
CA GLN A 64 -13.61 -20.78 -17.86
C GLN A 64 -12.36 -20.86 -16.97
N PHE A 65 -12.00 -19.80 -16.26
CA PHE A 65 -10.86 -19.75 -15.34
C PHE A 65 -11.27 -19.83 -13.86
N GLY A 66 -12.57 -19.99 -13.58
CA GLY A 66 -13.12 -20.05 -12.22
C GLY A 66 -14.35 -19.18 -12.07
N THR A 67 -15.18 -19.50 -11.07
CA THR A 67 -16.34 -18.68 -10.70
C THR A 67 -16.12 -18.11 -9.31
N TYR A 68 -16.15 -16.78 -9.21
CA TYR A 68 -15.96 -16.05 -7.96
C TYR A 68 -17.19 -15.18 -7.70
N SER A 69 -17.64 -15.13 -6.44
CA SER A 69 -18.80 -14.32 -6.04
C SER A 69 -18.50 -12.82 -5.95
N ARG A 70 -17.22 -12.43 -6.04
CA ARG A 70 -16.73 -11.06 -5.91
C ARG A 70 -15.70 -10.76 -7.00
N ALA A 71 -15.54 -9.48 -7.32
CA ALA A 71 -14.44 -9.02 -8.17
C ALA A 71 -13.08 -9.32 -7.50
N LEU A 72 -12.10 -9.63 -8.33
CA LEU A 72 -10.71 -9.88 -7.93
C LEU A 72 -9.87 -8.64 -8.17
N ALA A 73 -8.74 -8.53 -7.49
CA ALA A 73 -7.79 -7.45 -7.67
C ALA A 73 -6.38 -7.99 -7.92
N TYR A 74 -5.69 -7.43 -8.91
CA TYR A 74 -4.24 -7.61 -9.04
C TYR A 74 -3.54 -6.54 -8.20
N ILE A 75 -2.81 -6.98 -7.18
CA ILE A 75 -2.16 -6.12 -6.20
C ILE A 75 -0.65 -6.36 -6.26
N GLU A 76 0.11 -5.28 -6.43
CA GLU A 76 1.55 -5.29 -6.22
C GLU A 76 1.86 -4.97 -4.77
N TRP A 77 2.45 -5.94 -4.07
CA TRP A 77 2.71 -5.83 -2.64
C TRP A 77 3.97 -5.01 -2.34
N PHE A 78 3.92 -4.28 -1.23
CA PHE A 78 5.10 -3.77 -0.55
C PHE A 78 5.50 -4.70 0.61
N THR A 79 6.69 -4.49 1.16
CA THR A 79 7.12 -5.12 2.41
C THR A 79 6.14 -4.78 3.54
N PRO A 80 5.90 -5.71 4.50
CA PRO A 80 5.13 -5.42 5.70
C PRO A 80 5.62 -4.16 6.40
N LEU A 81 4.69 -3.44 7.05
CA LEU A 81 5.06 -2.29 7.88
C LEU A 81 5.91 -2.80 9.06
N ARG A 82 7.01 -2.10 9.31
CA ARG A 82 7.92 -2.35 10.44
C ARG A 82 7.81 -1.21 11.43
N GLU A 83 8.58 -1.23 12.51
CA GLU A 83 8.67 -0.09 13.41
C GLU A 83 8.95 1.21 12.64
N PRO A 84 8.28 2.32 13.00
CA PRO A 84 8.51 3.61 12.36
C PRO A 84 9.94 4.08 12.64
N ASP A 85 10.54 4.75 11.67
CA ASP A 85 11.83 5.38 11.85
C ASP A 85 11.76 6.42 12.98
N ARG A 86 12.74 6.42 13.90
CA ARG A 86 12.70 7.25 15.10
C ARG A 86 12.78 8.75 14.82
N SER A 87 13.38 9.13 13.69
CA SER A 87 13.58 10.54 13.35
C SER A 87 12.38 11.15 12.64
N SER A 88 11.71 10.38 11.79
CA SER A 88 10.59 10.83 10.96
C SER A 88 9.22 10.40 11.50
N GLY A 89 9.16 9.38 12.35
CA GLY A 89 7.93 8.73 12.78
C GLY A 89 7.23 7.95 11.67
N LEU A 90 7.87 7.78 10.51
CA LEU A 90 7.25 7.16 9.33
C LEU A 90 7.69 5.71 9.15
N HIS A 91 6.77 4.89 8.66
CA HIS A 91 7.07 3.50 8.28
C HIS A 91 7.75 3.44 6.91
N HIS A 92 8.91 2.78 6.86
CA HIS A 92 9.60 2.57 5.60
C HIS A 92 9.09 1.30 4.89
N VAL A 93 8.75 1.43 3.61
CA VAL A 93 8.28 0.32 2.76
C VAL A 93 9.00 0.28 1.43
N SER A 94 9.27 -0.94 0.94
CA SER A 94 9.86 -1.20 -0.37
C SER A 94 8.99 -2.19 -1.16
N ARG A 95 9.15 -2.25 -2.49
CA ARG A 95 8.40 -3.21 -3.31
C ARG A 95 8.80 -4.63 -2.91
N SER A 96 7.81 -5.53 -2.74
CA SER A 96 8.09 -6.95 -2.62
C SER A 96 8.64 -7.44 -3.96
N THR A 97 9.82 -8.07 -3.96
CA THR A 97 10.44 -8.68 -5.14
C THR A 97 10.03 -10.14 -5.33
N ARG A 98 9.01 -10.58 -4.60
CA ARG A 98 8.51 -11.95 -4.54
C ARG A 98 7.00 -11.94 -4.42
#